data_AF-A0A9E5ZMF4-F1
#
_entry.id   AF-A0A9E5ZMF4-F1
#
_cell.length_a   1.000
_cell.length_b   1.000
_cell.length_c   1.000
_cell.angle_alpha   90.00
_cell.angle_beta   90.00
_cell.angle_gamma   90.00
#
_symmetry.space_group_name_H-M   'P 1'
#
loop_
_entity.id
_entity.type
_entity.pdbx_description
1 polymer ?
#
loop_
_entity_poly.entity_id
_entity_poly.type
_entity_poly.pdbx_seq_one_letter_code
_entity_poly.pdbx_strand_id
1 'polypeptide(L)'
;METTIFMSRVNTIYFYLLCLYAFLTPTLNNLTPLVLGLLTVCTIIDFKSIKLFIDKEKKNWIVIALPIIFVLLSLSLLYSDNTDVGWALLLKKTPFLLFPFALYKTSELNNDALNKIFKLFVLGCVFTILYSYIYVLYEYIEGSYKKIHHSKNHLVYFLNRLTYHDLVSKNRVNHSIYFGAYILFAIALLKTQVKLFSKKYNVIILNLLFITLILLTPLIIAVSGIVIFTVYHILKKKIFVKEIRLSLLKDNLKWAFIVFYIFIWKIEPHLEFFYVFNNLKYNLIILFGILFSVGVGQLVYYVFSYKLLKVSVISIFVLLFLVVVLQFIVPMNIDNYQLSNYTARIINNYTSLQIIKNNFILGVGIGDVQDNIV
;
A
#
# COMPACT_ATOMS: atom_id res chain seq x y z
N MET A 1 -46.25 2.13 -0.23
CA MET A 1 -45.66 3.37 -0.80
C MET A 1 -44.68 4.05 0.17
N GLU A 2 -44.86 3.92 1.49
CA GLU A 2 -43.90 4.45 2.48
C GLU A 2 -42.57 3.67 2.52
N THR A 3 -42.62 2.34 2.34
CA THR A 3 -41.43 1.47 2.28
C THR A 3 -40.47 1.84 1.15
N THR A 4 -40.97 2.33 0.01
CA THR A 4 -40.13 2.73 -1.12
C THR A 4 -39.40 4.07 -0.88
N ILE A 5 -40.03 5.00 -0.14
CA ILE A 5 -39.43 6.30 0.19
C ILE A 5 -38.32 6.14 1.24
N PHE A 6 -38.57 5.34 2.29
CA PHE A 6 -37.58 5.09 3.34
C PHE A 6 -36.32 4.42 2.77
N MET A 7 -36.50 3.39 1.93
CA MET A 7 -35.40 2.69 1.27
C MET A 7 -34.58 3.60 0.34
N SER A 8 -35.23 4.54 -0.34
CA SER A 8 -34.55 5.56 -1.15
C SER A 8 -33.64 6.48 -0.31
N ARG A 9 -34.09 6.87 0.90
CA ARG A 9 -33.28 7.70 1.82
C ARG A 9 -32.07 6.94 2.37
N VAL A 10 -32.25 5.69 2.79
CA VAL A 10 -31.13 4.84 3.26
C VAL A 10 -30.08 4.68 2.18
N ASN A 11 -30.48 4.45 0.92
CA ASN A 11 -29.57 4.35 -0.23
C ASN A 11 -28.79 5.65 -0.46
N THR A 12 -29.46 6.78 -0.33
CA THR A 12 -28.83 8.11 -0.47
C THR A 12 -27.79 8.34 0.63
N ILE A 13 -28.13 8.05 1.89
CA ILE A 13 -27.20 8.17 3.02
C ILE A 13 -26.00 7.23 2.82
N TYR A 14 -26.26 5.97 2.46
CA TYR A 14 -25.21 4.99 2.18
C TYR A 14 -24.24 5.48 1.10
N PHE A 15 -24.74 6.06 0.00
CA PHE A 15 -23.90 6.63 -1.05
C PHE A 15 -23.02 7.79 -0.54
N TYR A 16 -23.56 8.69 0.28
CA TYR A 16 -22.77 9.77 0.88
C TYR A 16 -21.73 9.25 1.88
N LEU A 17 -22.06 8.22 2.65
CA LEU A 17 -21.11 7.54 3.53
C LEU A 17 -20.00 6.85 2.74
N LEU A 18 -20.27 6.24 1.59
CA LEU A 18 -19.23 5.69 0.70
C LEU A 18 -18.33 6.79 0.14
N CYS A 19 -18.91 7.91 -0.28
CA CYS A 19 -18.18 9.09 -0.71
C CYS A 19 -17.23 9.60 0.39
N LEU A 20 -17.75 9.71 1.62
CA LEU A 20 -16.98 10.13 2.78
C LEU A 20 -15.88 9.10 3.11
N TYR A 21 -16.20 7.81 3.12
CA TYR A 21 -15.25 6.72 3.35
C TYR A 21 -14.08 6.78 2.36
N ALA A 22 -14.38 6.96 1.07
CA ALA A 22 -13.38 7.07 0.02
C ALA A 22 -12.45 8.26 0.21
N PHE A 23 -12.96 9.42 0.63
CA PHE A 23 -12.15 10.60 0.93
C PHE A 23 -11.33 10.44 2.22
N LEU A 24 -11.91 9.86 3.27
CA LEU A 24 -11.28 9.70 4.59
C LEU A 24 -10.19 8.61 4.59
N THR A 25 -10.31 7.59 3.74
CA THR A 25 -9.35 6.49 3.66
C THR A 25 -7.89 6.94 3.51
N PRO A 26 -7.55 7.79 2.52
CA PRO A 26 -6.19 8.29 2.38
C PRO A 26 -5.87 9.49 3.28
N THR A 27 -6.84 10.11 3.98
CA THR A 27 -6.64 11.37 4.76
C THR A 27 -6.64 11.15 6.27
N LEU A 28 -7.78 10.71 6.81
CA LEU A 28 -8.06 10.51 8.23
C LEU A 28 -8.46 9.04 8.45
N ASN A 29 -7.49 8.15 8.25
CA ASN A 29 -7.69 6.70 8.36
C ASN A 29 -8.30 6.26 9.70
N ASN A 30 -8.07 7.00 10.78
CA ASN A 30 -8.64 6.78 12.11
C ASN A 30 -10.16 6.97 12.17
N LEU A 31 -10.74 7.74 11.25
CA LEU A 31 -12.19 7.91 11.13
C LEU A 31 -12.84 6.86 10.22
N THR A 32 -12.05 6.12 9.44
CA THR A 32 -12.59 5.09 8.52
C THR A 32 -13.35 3.97 9.23
N PRO A 33 -12.96 3.47 10.43
CA PRO A 33 -13.73 2.43 11.12
C PRO A 33 -15.10 2.95 11.55
N LEU A 34 -15.21 4.23 11.95
CA LEU A 34 -16.49 4.85 12.31
C LEU A 34 -17.42 4.91 11.10
N VAL A 35 -16.92 5.38 9.96
CA VAL A 35 -17.72 5.42 8.72
C VAL A 35 -18.09 4.02 8.25
N LEU A 36 -17.20 3.04 8.39
CA LEU A 36 -17.47 1.63 8.09
C LEU A 36 -18.58 1.06 8.98
N GLY A 37 -18.58 1.42 10.28
CA GLY A 37 -19.65 1.09 11.22
C GLY A 37 -20.99 1.66 10.76
N LEU A 38 -21.03 2.94 10.37
CA LEU A 38 -22.25 3.57 9.84
C LEU A 38 -22.73 2.92 8.54
N LEU A 39 -21.82 2.59 7.61
CA LEU A 39 -22.15 1.83 6.39
C LEU A 39 -22.75 0.45 6.72
N THR A 40 -22.22 -0.22 7.74
CA THR A 40 -22.74 -1.49 8.24
C THR A 40 -24.15 -1.33 8.82
N VAL A 41 -24.39 -0.28 9.61
CA VAL A 41 -25.74 0.03 10.14
C VAL A 41 -26.73 0.27 8.99
N CYS A 42 -26.36 1.07 7.98
CA CYS A 42 -27.20 1.27 6.80
C CYS A 42 -27.48 -0.04 6.05
N THR A 43 -26.52 -0.96 6.05
CA THR A 43 -26.67 -2.30 5.44
C THR A 43 -27.65 -3.17 6.22
N ILE A 44 -27.53 -3.20 7.55
CA ILE A 44 -28.42 -3.98 8.44
C ILE A 44 -29.87 -3.48 8.34
N ILE A 45 -30.08 -2.17 8.28
CA ILE A 45 -31.41 -1.58 8.09
C ILE A 45 -32.05 -2.06 6.77
N ASP A 46 -31.24 -2.31 5.75
CA ASP A 46 -31.66 -2.88 4.48
C ASP A 46 -31.34 -4.39 4.36
N PHE A 47 -31.81 -5.16 5.35
CA PHE A 47 -31.58 -6.60 5.44
C PHE A 47 -32.05 -7.40 4.21
N LYS A 48 -33.08 -6.92 3.49
CA LYS A 48 -33.60 -7.62 2.29
C LYS A 48 -32.53 -7.69 1.20
N SER A 49 -31.74 -6.65 1.07
CA SER A 49 -30.68 -6.56 0.06
C SER A 49 -29.42 -7.36 0.47
N ILE A 50 -29.25 -7.70 1.75
CA ILE A 50 -28.16 -8.59 2.22
C ILE A 50 -28.32 -10.00 1.63
N LYS A 51 -29.53 -10.56 1.63
CA LYS A 51 -29.78 -11.90 1.09
C LYS A 51 -29.40 -11.97 -0.40
N LEU A 52 -29.84 -10.97 -1.17
CA LEU A 52 -29.50 -10.85 -2.60
C LEU A 52 -27.99 -10.74 -2.83
N PHE A 53 -27.29 -10.00 -1.97
CA PHE A 53 -25.83 -9.89 -2.04
C PHE A 53 -25.13 -11.21 -1.78
N ILE A 54 -25.49 -11.94 -0.71
CA ILE A 54 -24.89 -13.24 -0.41
C ILE A 54 -25.09 -14.19 -1.61
N ASP A 55 -26.29 -14.21 -2.20
CA ASP A 55 -26.57 -15.05 -3.36
C ASP A 55 -25.73 -14.69 -4.59
N LYS A 56 -25.48 -13.39 -4.82
CA LYS A 56 -24.70 -12.86 -5.94
C LYS A 56 -23.19 -13.04 -5.74
N GLU A 57 -22.69 -12.81 -4.53
CA GLU A 57 -21.26 -12.73 -4.22
C GLU A 57 -20.72 -13.99 -3.52
N LYS A 58 -21.51 -15.05 -3.32
CA LYS A 58 -21.06 -16.35 -2.76
C LYS A 58 -19.89 -17.01 -3.52
N LYS A 59 -19.54 -16.53 -4.71
CA LYS A 59 -18.37 -17.01 -5.48
C LYS A 59 -17.19 -16.03 -5.45
N ASN A 60 -17.38 -14.84 -4.87
CA ASN A 60 -16.33 -13.85 -4.76
C ASN A 60 -15.42 -14.20 -3.58
N TRP A 61 -14.24 -14.73 -3.90
CA TRP A 61 -13.26 -15.14 -2.91
C TRP A 61 -12.86 -14.04 -1.93
N ILE A 62 -12.90 -12.77 -2.32
CA ILE A 62 -12.55 -11.67 -1.40
C ILE A 62 -13.63 -11.50 -0.33
N VAL A 63 -14.90 -11.57 -0.72
CA VAL A 63 -16.06 -11.49 0.18
C VAL A 63 -16.05 -12.63 1.19
N ILE A 64 -15.60 -13.82 0.78
CA ILE A 64 -15.53 -15.02 1.63
C ILE A 64 -14.25 -15.04 2.49
N ALA A 65 -13.09 -14.71 1.90
CA ALA A 65 -11.80 -14.85 2.57
C ALA A 65 -11.61 -13.86 3.71
N LEU A 66 -12.11 -12.62 3.60
CA LEU A 66 -11.91 -11.61 4.64
C LEU A 66 -12.58 -11.99 5.98
N PRO A 67 -13.86 -12.42 6.02
CA PRO A 67 -14.46 -12.96 7.24
C PRO A 67 -13.76 -14.22 7.76
N ILE A 68 -13.31 -15.12 6.87
CA ILE A 68 -12.56 -16.32 7.29
C ILE A 68 -11.26 -15.93 7.99
N ILE A 69 -10.50 -14.99 7.42
CA ILE A 69 -9.28 -14.47 8.04
C ILE A 69 -9.60 -13.88 9.42
N PHE A 70 -10.68 -13.11 9.55
CA PHE A 70 -11.09 -12.58 10.85
C PHE A 70 -11.42 -13.70 11.85
N VAL A 71 -12.16 -14.74 11.45
CA VAL A 71 -12.48 -15.89 12.31
C VAL A 71 -11.21 -16.63 12.73
N LEU A 72 -10.27 -16.87 11.80
CA LEU A 72 -8.99 -17.49 12.12
C LEU A 72 -8.18 -16.65 13.12
N LEU A 73 -8.17 -15.33 12.94
CA LEU A 73 -7.55 -14.40 13.89
C LEU A 73 -8.25 -14.44 15.27
N SER A 74 -9.58 -14.55 15.31
CA SER A 74 -10.33 -14.72 16.57
C SER A 74 -10.01 -16.05 17.25
N LEU A 75 -9.92 -17.15 16.50
CA LEU A 75 -9.51 -18.45 17.03
C LEU A 75 -8.08 -18.38 17.57
N SER A 76 -7.21 -17.59 16.94
CA SER A 76 -5.85 -17.40 17.43
C SER A 76 -5.73 -16.70 18.78
N LEU A 77 -6.79 -16.00 19.20
CA LEU A 77 -6.85 -15.41 20.54
C LEU A 77 -6.94 -16.47 21.64
N LEU A 78 -7.55 -17.63 21.36
CA LEU A 78 -7.79 -18.69 22.36
C LEU A 78 -6.50 -19.31 22.90
N TYR A 79 -5.41 -19.19 22.16
CA TYR A 79 -4.09 -19.67 22.52
C TYR A 79 -3.02 -18.57 22.48
N SER A 80 -3.44 -17.29 22.56
CA SER A 80 -2.50 -16.18 22.73
C SER A 80 -2.11 -16.04 24.20
N ASP A 81 -0.81 -15.84 24.46
CA ASP A 81 -0.27 -15.61 25.81
C ASP A 81 -0.70 -14.24 26.37
N ASN A 82 -0.94 -13.26 25.49
CA ASN A 82 -1.40 -11.93 25.86
C ASN A 82 -2.76 -11.62 25.21
N THR A 83 -3.83 -12.03 25.89
CA THR A 83 -5.21 -11.85 25.42
C THR A 83 -5.60 -10.38 25.24
N ASP A 84 -5.07 -9.47 26.06
CA ASP A 84 -5.42 -8.04 26.00
C ASP A 84 -4.87 -7.38 24.72
N VAL A 85 -3.60 -7.65 24.41
CA VAL A 85 -2.98 -7.20 23.15
C VAL A 85 -3.67 -7.86 21.96
N GLY A 86 -3.95 -9.16 22.06
CA GLY A 86 -4.67 -9.91 21.02
C GLY A 86 -6.04 -9.33 20.74
N TRP A 87 -6.81 -8.97 21.78
CA TRP A 87 -8.12 -8.34 21.64
C TRP A 87 -8.02 -6.95 20.98
N ALA A 88 -7.07 -6.13 21.40
CA ALA A 88 -6.83 -4.83 20.79
C ALA A 88 -6.46 -4.94 19.29
N LEU A 89 -5.67 -5.96 18.92
CA LEU A 89 -5.33 -6.25 17.53
C LEU A 89 -6.54 -6.77 16.75
N LEU A 90 -7.33 -7.68 17.32
CA LEU A 90 -8.54 -8.20 16.69
C LEU A 90 -9.54 -7.07 16.41
N LEU A 91 -9.74 -6.15 17.36
CA LEU A 91 -10.56 -4.96 17.16
C LEU A 91 -10.08 -4.10 15.98
N LYS A 92 -8.77 -3.92 15.81
CA LYS A 92 -8.21 -3.23 14.63
C LYS A 92 -8.45 -3.99 13.32
N LYS A 93 -8.70 -5.31 13.37
CA LYS A 93 -8.99 -6.17 12.21
C LYS A 93 -10.49 -6.39 11.96
N THR A 94 -11.38 -5.86 12.81
CA THR A 94 -12.84 -5.82 12.61
C THR A 94 -13.26 -5.40 11.20
N PRO A 95 -12.57 -4.45 10.52
CA PRO A 95 -12.88 -4.16 9.13
C PRO A 95 -12.90 -5.37 8.21
N PHE A 96 -12.09 -6.43 8.43
CA PHE A 96 -12.14 -7.64 7.60
C PHE A 96 -13.47 -8.38 7.69
N LEU A 97 -14.11 -8.35 8.85
CA LEU A 97 -15.46 -8.90 9.03
C LEU A 97 -16.51 -7.99 8.39
N LEU A 98 -16.41 -6.67 8.61
CA LEU A 98 -17.44 -5.71 8.22
C LEU A 98 -17.40 -5.33 6.74
N PHE A 99 -16.23 -5.34 6.11
CA PHE A 99 -16.02 -4.80 4.77
C PHE A 99 -16.90 -5.44 3.69
N PRO A 100 -17.11 -6.77 3.65
CA PRO A 100 -18.03 -7.37 2.69
C PRO A 100 -19.47 -6.87 2.85
N PHE A 101 -19.92 -6.69 4.10
CA PHE A 101 -21.25 -6.13 4.38
C PHE A 101 -21.30 -4.65 4.03
N ALA A 102 -20.33 -3.86 4.47
CA ALA A 102 -20.33 -2.42 4.27
C ALA A 102 -20.19 -1.98 2.80
N LEU A 103 -19.74 -2.86 1.91
CA LEU A 103 -19.60 -2.58 0.48
C LEU A 103 -20.61 -3.30 -0.41
N TYR A 104 -21.59 -3.99 0.16
CA TYR A 104 -22.47 -4.89 -0.60
C TYR A 104 -23.22 -4.20 -1.76
N LYS A 105 -23.70 -2.98 -1.52
CA LYS A 105 -24.42 -2.14 -2.47
C LYS A 105 -23.54 -1.51 -3.54
N THR A 106 -22.22 -1.63 -3.44
CA THR A 106 -21.32 -1.09 -4.47
C THR A 106 -21.55 -1.73 -5.84
N SER A 107 -22.04 -2.98 -5.86
CA SER A 107 -22.36 -3.71 -7.10
C SER A 107 -23.61 -3.19 -7.82
N GLU A 108 -24.40 -2.32 -7.18
CA GLU A 108 -25.62 -1.68 -7.72
C GLU A 108 -25.36 -0.23 -8.17
N LEU A 109 -24.19 0.32 -7.87
CA LEU A 109 -23.85 1.69 -8.22
C LEU A 109 -23.66 1.83 -9.74
N ASN A 110 -24.28 2.87 -10.30
CA ASN A 110 -24.02 3.24 -11.69
C ASN A 110 -22.62 3.86 -11.86
N ASN A 111 -22.16 3.97 -13.11
CA ASN A 111 -20.84 4.50 -13.43
C ASN A 111 -20.63 5.94 -12.91
N ASP A 112 -21.67 6.76 -12.87
CA ASP A 112 -21.57 8.14 -12.38
C ASP A 112 -21.32 8.21 -10.87
N ALA A 113 -22.00 7.35 -10.10
CA ALA A 113 -21.78 7.21 -8.67
C ALA A 113 -20.36 6.68 -8.38
N LEU A 114 -19.92 5.66 -9.11
CA LEU A 114 -18.55 5.13 -9.00
C LEU A 114 -17.50 6.21 -9.32
N ASN A 115 -17.71 6.99 -10.38
CA ASN A 115 -16.82 8.09 -10.74
C ASN A 115 -16.72 9.15 -9.64
N LYS A 116 -17.83 9.48 -8.96
CA LYS A 116 -17.82 10.40 -7.81
C LYS A 116 -17.00 9.83 -6.64
N ILE A 117 -17.18 8.55 -6.31
CA ILE A 117 -16.42 7.87 -5.25
C ILE A 117 -14.92 7.86 -5.58
N PHE A 118 -14.54 7.46 -6.80
CA PHE A 118 -13.14 7.46 -7.24
C PHE A 118 -12.54 8.86 -7.26
N LYS A 119 -13.31 9.87 -7.70
CA LYS A 119 -12.88 11.26 -7.67
C LYS A 119 -12.58 11.72 -6.25
N LEU A 120 -13.45 11.40 -5.29
CA LEU A 120 -13.25 11.73 -3.88
C LEU A 120 -12.05 11.00 -3.26
N PHE A 121 -11.82 9.74 -3.62
CA PHE A 121 -10.60 9.02 -3.21
C PHE A 121 -9.33 9.73 -3.70
N VAL A 122 -9.28 10.11 -4.98
CA VAL A 122 -8.15 10.84 -5.56
C VAL A 122 -7.97 12.20 -4.87
N LEU A 123 -9.07 12.94 -4.63
CA LEU A 123 -9.03 14.21 -3.90
C LEU A 123 -8.53 14.04 -2.46
N GLY A 124 -8.88 12.94 -1.79
CA GLY A 124 -8.33 12.61 -0.47
C GLY A 124 -6.82 12.40 -0.51
N CYS A 125 -6.30 11.71 -1.53
CA CYS A 125 -4.85 11.58 -1.73
C CYS A 125 -4.20 12.96 -1.93
N VAL A 126 -4.76 13.79 -2.81
CA VAL A 126 -4.25 15.16 -3.07
C VAL A 126 -4.27 16.01 -1.81
N PHE A 127 -5.38 16.01 -1.05
CA PHE A 127 -5.51 16.75 0.20
C PHE A 127 -4.41 16.35 1.20
N THR A 128 -4.17 15.05 1.35
CA THR A 128 -3.17 14.52 2.27
C THR A 128 -1.75 14.92 1.85
N ILE A 129 -1.46 14.89 0.55
CA ILE A 129 -0.17 15.34 -0.01
C ILE A 129 0.05 16.83 0.26
N LEU A 130 -0.96 17.66 -0.03
CA LEU A 130 -0.86 19.10 0.19
C LEU A 130 -0.68 19.42 1.66
N TYR A 131 -1.44 18.77 2.55
CA TYR A 131 -1.30 18.90 3.99
C TYR A 131 0.13 18.55 4.45
N SER A 132 0.68 17.43 3.99
CA SER A 132 2.08 17.03 4.27
C SER A 132 3.08 18.12 3.87
N TYR A 133 3.02 18.61 2.63
CA TYR A 133 3.97 19.61 2.16
C TYR A 133 3.81 20.95 2.88
N ILE A 134 2.57 21.40 3.10
CA ILE A 134 2.29 22.64 3.84
C ILE A 134 2.86 22.53 5.26
N TYR A 135 2.71 21.37 5.90
CA TYR A 135 3.23 21.15 7.25
C TYR A 135 4.76 21.19 7.30
N VAL A 136 5.46 20.57 6.34
CA VAL A 136 6.92 20.65 6.25
C VAL A 136 7.39 22.10 6.00
N LEU A 137 6.68 22.84 5.15
CA LEU A 137 6.97 24.27 4.93
C LEU A 137 6.73 25.10 6.20
N TYR A 138 5.66 24.81 6.94
CA TYR A 138 5.38 25.46 8.21
C TYR A 138 6.50 25.22 9.24
N GLU A 139 6.95 23.98 9.44
CA GLU A 139 8.08 23.67 10.33
C GLU A 139 9.36 24.41 9.90
N TYR A 140 9.58 24.52 8.58
CA TYR A 140 10.71 25.24 8.03
C TYR A 140 10.65 26.76 8.30
N ILE A 141 9.46 27.37 8.17
CA ILE A 141 9.25 28.80 8.43
C ILE A 141 9.34 29.10 9.93
N GLU A 142 8.72 28.26 10.77
CA GLU A 142 8.75 28.39 12.24
C GLU A 142 10.17 28.23 12.80
N GLY A 143 11.04 27.49 12.09
CA GLY A 143 12.41 27.26 12.51
C GLY A 143 12.55 26.24 13.63
N SER A 144 11.54 25.39 13.85
CA SER A 144 11.54 24.34 14.88
C SER A 144 12.75 23.40 14.74
N TYR A 145 13.15 23.09 13.51
CA TYR A 145 14.34 22.28 13.21
C TYR A 145 15.67 22.92 13.62
N LYS A 146 15.75 24.25 13.69
CA LYS A 146 16.96 24.96 14.11
C LYS A 146 17.30 24.69 15.59
N LYS A 147 16.32 24.26 16.38
CA LYS A 147 16.50 23.88 17.79
C LYS A 147 17.16 22.51 17.95
N ILE A 148 17.07 21.64 16.93
CA ILE A 148 17.49 20.24 16.99
C ILE A 148 18.73 20.00 16.14
N HIS A 149 18.91 20.75 15.05
CA HIS A 149 19.96 20.51 14.07
C HIS A 149 20.89 21.71 13.87
N HIS A 150 22.19 21.44 13.71
CA HIS A 150 23.21 22.43 13.34
C HIS A 150 22.91 23.09 11.98
N SER A 151 23.34 24.34 11.80
CA SER A 151 23.10 25.15 10.60
C SER A 151 23.52 24.47 9.29
N LYS A 152 24.65 23.77 9.30
CA LYS A 152 25.16 23.01 8.15
C LYS A 152 24.23 21.88 7.70
N ASN A 153 23.33 21.41 8.58
CA ASN A 153 22.42 20.30 8.34
C ASN A 153 20.98 20.75 8.06
N HIS A 154 20.71 22.07 8.00
CA HIS A 154 19.35 22.60 7.83
C HIS A 154 18.71 22.18 6.51
N LEU A 155 19.46 22.23 5.40
CA LEU A 155 18.98 21.75 4.10
C LEU A 155 18.75 20.24 4.13
N VAL A 156 19.71 19.48 4.66
CA VAL A 156 19.62 18.01 4.77
C VAL A 156 18.37 17.62 5.56
N TYR A 157 18.10 18.30 6.67
CA TYR A 157 16.88 18.11 7.44
C TYR A 157 15.63 18.39 6.60
N PHE A 158 15.54 19.55 5.95
CA PHE A 158 14.38 19.92 5.13
C PHE A 158 14.11 18.88 4.02
N LEU A 159 15.17 18.44 3.33
CA LEU A 159 15.08 17.41 2.30
C LEU A 159 14.64 16.07 2.87
N ASN A 160 15.17 15.66 4.03
CA ASN A 160 14.74 14.43 4.71
C ASN A 160 13.25 14.49 5.06
N ARG A 161 12.76 15.64 5.58
CA ARG A 161 11.33 15.86 5.88
C ARG A 161 10.42 15.74 4.65
N LEU A 162 10.94 15.98 3.45
CA LEU A 162 10.20 15.78 2.20
C LEU A 162 10.16 14.32 1.73
N THR A 163 10.76 13.38 2.46
CA THR A 163 10.87 11.98 2.02
C THR A 163 10.30 10.98 3.02
N TYR A 164 9.96 9.79 2.49
CA TYR A 164 9.69 8.57 3.25
C TYR A 164 8.69 8.71 4.41
N HIS A 165 9.00 8.17 5.59
CA HIS A 165 8.13 8.28 6.76
C HIS A 165 8.01 9.72 7.24
N ASP A 166 9.01 10.58 7.02
CA ASP A 166 8.99 11.93 7.56
C ASP A 166 7.92 12.80 6.91
N LEU A 167 7.74 12.70 5.59
CA LEU A 167 6.71 13.44 4.85
C LEU A 167 5.30 13.15 5.37
N VAL A 168 5.04 11.92 5.85
CA VAL A 168 3.72 11.47 6.32
C VAL A 168 3.65 11.25 7.83
N SER A 169 4.73 11.51 8.56
CA SER A 169 4.87 11.24 10.00
C SER A 169 3.82 11.97 10.84
N LYS A 170 3.31 13.08 10.33
CA LYS A 170 2.35 13.95 11.01
C LYS A 170 0.93 13.76 10.48
N ASN A 171 0.78 12.96 9.42
CA ASN A 171 -0.52 12.59 8.91
C ASN A 171 -1.04 11.39 9.72
N ARG A 172 -2.36 11.29 9.88
CA ARG A 172 -2.98 10.17 10.60
C ARG A 172 -2.74 8.81 9.91
N VAL A 173 -2.42 8.81 8.62
CA VAL A 173 -2.00 7.62 7.87
C VAL A 173 -0.72 6.97 8.46
N ASN A 174 0.18 7.80 9.01
CA ASN A 174 1.35 7.45 9.83
C ASN A 174 2.33 6.41 9.24
N HIS A 175 2.19 6.03 7.97
CA HIS A 175 3.05 5.05 7.32
C HIS A 175 3.17 5.27 5.81
N SER A 176 4.40 5.50 5.35
CA SER A 176 4.71 5.82 3.94
C SER A 176 4.30 4.71 2.98
N ILE A 177 4.45 3.45 3.39
CA ILE A 177 4.07 2.29 2.56
C ILE A 177 2.57 2.27 2.29
N TYR A 178 1.74 2.44 3.32
CA TYR A 178 0.29 2.42 3.16
C TYR A 178 -0.18 3.61 2.32
N PHE A 179 0.37 4.79 2.58
CA PHE A 179 0.04 5.97 1.79
C PHE A 179 0.51 5.86 0.32
N GLY A 180 1.69 5.28 0.09
CA GLY A 180 2.21 4.98 -1.24
C GLY A 180 1.28 4.03 -2.02
N ALA A 181 0.69 3.03 -1.35
CA ALA A 181 -0.30 2.15 -1.96
C ALA A 181 -1.57 2.91 -2.38
N TYR A 182 -2.05 3.86 -1.56
CA TYR A 182 -3.19 4.72 -1.92
C TYR A 182 -2.88 5.61 -3.13
N ILE A 183 -1.69 6.23 -3.16
CA ILE A 183 -1.25 7.05 -4.30
C ILE A 183 -1.15 6.19 -5.57
N LEU A 184 -0.60 4.99 -5.47
CA LEU A 184 -0.47 4.08 -6.60
C LEU A 184 -1.85 3.68 -7.15
N PHE A 185 -2.81 3.40 -6.26
CA PHE A 185 -4.19 3.14 -6.64
C PHE A 185 -4.84 4.36 -7.30
N ALA A 186 -4.62 5.57 -6.76
CA ALA A 186 -5.10 6.82 -7.36
C ALA A 186 -4.54 7.04 -8.77
N ILE A 187 -3.24 6.77 -9.00
CA ILE A 187 -2.63 6.84 -10.34
C ILE A 187 -3.27 5.82 -11.29
N ALA A 188 -3.49 4.59 -10.82
CA ALA A 188 -4.16 3.55 -11.61
C ALA A 188 -5.59 3.98 -12.02
N LEU A 189 -6.36 4.57 -11.08
CA LEU A 189 -7.69 5.11 -11.35
C LEU A 189 -7.64 6.23 -12.41
N LEU A 190 -6.75 7.22 -12.26
CA LEU A 190 -6.60 8.32 -13.21
C LEU A 190 -6.19 7.87 -14.62
N LYS A 191 -5.42 6.77 -14.73
CA LYS A 191 -5.01 6.21 -16.02
C LYS A 191 -6.07 5.33 -16.67
N THR A 192 -6.93 4.68 -15.88
CA THR A 192 -7.98 3.76 -16.37
C THR A 192 -9.28 4.49 -16.67
N GLN A 193 -9.65 5.47 -15.85
CA GLN A 193 -10.92 6.19 -15.94
C GLN A 193 -10.75 7.54 -16.64
N VAL A 194 -11.14 7.59 -17.91
CA VAL A 194 -10.87 8.73 -18.83
C VAL A 194 -11.57 10.04 -18.41
N LYS A 195 -12.57 9.99 -17.51
CA LYS A 195 -13.45 11.13 -17.20
C LYS A 195 -13.52 11.54 -15.71
N LEU A 196 -12.54 11.18 -14.87
CA LEU A 196 -12.56 11.60 -13.46
C LEU A 196 -12.37 13.13 -13.27
N PHE A 197 -11.50 13.73 -14.08
CA PHE A 197 -11.18 15.16 -14.08
C PHE A 197 -10.98 15.67 -15.51
N SER A 198 -10.99 16.99 -15.70
CA SER A 198 -10.59 17.57 -16.99
C SER A 198 -9.14 17.24 -17.31
N LYS A 199 -8.78 17.18 -18.60
CA LYS A 199 -7.43 16.80 -19.05
C LYS A 199 -6.33 17.62 -18.37
N LYS A 200 -6.53 18.94 -18.21
CA LYS A 200 -5.60 19.84 -17.53
C LYS A 200 -5.37 19.43 -16.08
N TYR A 201 -6.43 19.25 -15.30
CA TYR A 201 -6.31 18.87 -13.88
C TYR A 201 -5.79 17.45 -13.70
N ASN A 202 -6.16 16.52 -14.58
CA ASN A 202 -5.66 15.15 -14.53
C ASN A 202 -4.13 15.11 -14.63
N VAL A 203 -3.54 15.87 -15.56
CA VAL A 203 -2.07 15.95 -15.71
C VAL A 203 -1.41 16.52 -14.45
N ILE A 204 -1.97 17.59 -13.88
CA ILE A 204 -1.43 18.21 -12.66
C ILE A 204 -1.48 17.24 -11.47
N ILE A 205 -2.64 16.61 -11.24
CA ILE A 205 -2.83 15.66 -10.14
C ILE A 205 -1.90 14.45 -10.33
N LEU A 206 -1.81 13.91 -11.55
CA LEU A 206 -0.97 12.77 -11.84
C LEU A 206 0.50 13.08 -11.57
N ASN A 207 1.00 14.24 -11.99
CA ASN A 207 2.38 14.66 -11.69
C ASN A 207 2.62 14.80 -10.18
N LEU A 208 1.70 15.43 -9.44
CA LEU A 208 1.78 15.54 -7.98
C LEU A 208 1.86 14.17 -7.29
N LEU A 209 0.99 13.25 -7.70
CA LEU A 209 0.95 11.88 -7.19
C LEU A 209 2.25 11.13 -7.52
N PHE A 210 2.78 11.25 -8.73
CA PHE A 210 4.03 10.61 -9.13
C PHE A 210 5.25 11.12 -8.36
N ILE A 211 5.40 12.45 -8.25
CA ILE A 211 6.50 13.05 -7.50
C ILE A 211 6.44 12.58 -6.05
N THR A 212 5.26 12.65 -5.43
CA THR A 212 5.09 12.25 -4.03
C THR A 212 5.30 10.75 -3.84
N LEU A 213 4.82 9.92 -4.77
CA LEU A 213 5.08 8.48 -4.73
C LEU A 213 6.58 8.21 -4.70
N ILE A 214 7.35 8.85 -5.59
CA ILE A 214 8.81 8.69 -5.65
C ILE A 214 9.47 9.09 -4.33
N LEU A 215 9.06 10.22 -3.74
CA LEU A 215 9.60 10.70 -2.47
C LEU A 215 9.24 9.79 -1.28
N LEU A 216 8.07 9.14 -1.32
CA LEU A 216 7.62 8.19 -0.30
C LEU A 216 8.27 6.81 -0.43
N THR A 217 8.74 6.44 -1.62
CA THR A 217 9.18 5.09 -1.91
C THR A 217 10.45 4.68 -1.13
N PRO A 218 10.41 3.64 -0.28
CA PRO A 218 11.56 2.75 -0.18
C PRO A 218 11.73 2.03 -1.52
N LEU A 219 12.96 1.68 -1.88
CA LEU A 219 13.34 1.03 -3.15
C LEU A 219 12.35 -0.06 -3.63
N ILE A 220 11.80 -0.83 -2.69
CA ILE A 220 10.83 -1.92 -2.90
C ILE A 220 9.52 -1.45 -3.55
N ILE A 221 8.95 -0.30 -3.14
CA ILE A 221 7.71 0.21 -3.74
C ILE A 221 7.98 0.76 -5.14
N ALA A 222 9.22 1.19 -5.43
CA ALA A 222 9.57 1.74 -6.73
C ALA A 222 9.72 0.62 -7.77
N VAL A 223 10.33 -0.50 -7.36
CA VAL A 223 10.30 -1.77 -8.10
C VAL A 223 8.86 -2.25 -8.30
N SER A 224 8.01 -2.19 -7.26
CA SER A 224 6.60 -2.57 -7.35
C SER A 224 5.79 -1.69 -8.31
N GLY A 225 6.06 -0.38 -8.35
CA GLY A 225 5.46 0.55 -9.29
C GLY A 225 5.81 0.23 -10.73
N ILE A 226 7.06 -0.17 -11.01
CA ILE A 226 7.50 -0.61 -12.35
C ILE A 226 6.77 -1.89 -12.76
N VAL A 227 6.59 -2.84 -11.84
CA VAL A 227 5.79 -4.06 -12.07
C VAL A 227 4.34 -3.69 -12.40
N ILE A 228 3.72 -2.80 -11.64
CA ILE A 228 2.32 -2.39 -11.84
C ILE A 228 2.13 -1.62 -13.15
N PHE A 229 3.05 -0.73 -13.53
CA PHE A 229 3.01 -0.07 -14.84
C PHE A 229 3.18 -1.05 -15.99
N THR A 230 4.07 -2.02 -15.82
CA THR A 230 4.30 -3.07 -16.80
C THR A 230 3.03 -3.90 -17.00
N VAL A 231 2.42 -4.37 -15.91
CA VAL A 231 1.16 -5.13 -15.94
C VAL A 231 0.02 -4.31 -16.55
N TYR A 232 -0.14 -3.04 -16.14
CA TYR A 232 -1.17 -2.16 -16.69
C TYR A 232 -1.02 -1.97 -18.21
N HIS A 233 0.21 -1.76 -18.69
CA HIS A 233 0.44 -1.53 -20.11
C HIS A 233 0.12 -2.77 -20.94
N ILE A 234 0.47 -3.97 -20.44
CA ILE A 234 0.16 -5.26 -21.06
C ILE A 234 -1.36 -5.48 -21.10
N LEU A 235 -2.05 -5.27 -19.98
CA LEU A 235 -3.51 -5.44 -19.89
C LEU A 235 -4.28 -4.52 -20.85
N LYS A 236 -3.83 -3.27 -21.01
CA LYS A 236 -4.53 -2.27 -21.85
C LYS A 236 -4.43 -2.56 -23.34
N LYS A 237 -3.29 -3.05 -23.82
CA LYS A 237 -3.04 -3.15 -25.26
C LYS A 237 -3.42 -4.47 -25.91
N LYS A 238 -3.80 -5.51 -25.15
CA LYS A 238 -4.30 -6.84 -25.59
C LYS A 238 -3.52 -7.55 -26.72
N ILE A 239 -2.41 -7.01 -27.20
CA ILE A 239 -1.66 -7.48 -28.37
C ILE A 239 -0.16 -7.35 -28.05
N PHE A 240 0.58 -8.43 -28.25
CA PHE A 240 2.03 -8.53 -28.00
C PHE A 240 2.83 -8.07 -29.23
N VAL A 241 2.74 -6.79 -29.60
CA VAL A 241 3.53 -6.23 -30.72
C VAL A 241 4.88 -5.73 -30.23
N LYS A 242 5.94 -5.95 -31.02
CA LYS A 242 7.33 -5.49 -30.76
C LYS A 242 7.41 -4.00 -30.40
N GLU A 243 6.57 -3.17 -31.01
CA GLU A 243 6.47 -1.73 -30.75
C GLU A 243 6.03 -1.39 -29.32
N ILE A 244 5.11 -2.19 -28.76
CA ILE A 244 4.61 -2.03 -27.39
C ILE A 244 5.71 -2.39 -26.40
N ARG A 245 6.50 -3.42 -26.70
CA ARG A 245 7.65 -3.82 -25.89
C ARG A 245 8.72 -2.72 -25.84
N LEU A 246 9.01 -2.08 -26.97
CA LEU A 246 9.95 -0.95 -27.03
C LEU A 246 9.43 0.28 -26.28
N SER A 247 8.13 0.60 -26.40
CA SER A 247 7.50 1.68 -25.62
C SER A 247 7.62 1.42 -24.13
N LEU A 248 7.30 0.19 -23.69
CA LEU A 248 7.39 -0.22 -22.30
C LEU A 248 8.83 -0.19 -21.78
N LEU A 249 9.80 -0.62 -22.59
CA LEU A 249 11.22 -0.55 -22.26
C LEU A 249 11.66 0.91 -22.04
N LYS A 250 11.28 1.83 -22.94
CA LYS A 250 11.60 3.26 -22.83
C LYS A 250 10.99 3.86 -21.56
N ASP A 251 9.72 3.57 -21.28
CA ASP A 251 9.04 4.06 -20.08
C ASP A 251 9.69 3.50 -18.82
N ASN A 252 9.97 2.19 -18.76
CA ASN A 252 10.62 1.56 -17.62
C ASN A 252 12.04 2.10 -17.38
N LEU A 253 12.81 2.31 -18.45
CA LEU A 253 14.16 2.87 -18.36
C LEU A 253 14.13 4.31 -17.80
N LYS A 254 13.21 5.14 -18.30
CA LYS A 254 13.01 6.51 -17.82
C LYS A 254 12.62 6.52 -16.33
N TRP A 255 11.65 5.70 -15.94
CA TRP A 255 11.20 5.64 -14.54
C TRP A 255 12.25 5.06 -13.62
N ALA A 256 12.95 4.00 -14.04
CA ALA A 256 14.03 3.43 -13.24
C ALA A 256 15.14 4.45 -13.01
N PHE A 257 15.55 5.19 -14.04
CA PHE A 257 16.55 6.25 -13.88
C PHE A 257 16.11 7.29 -12.85
N ILE A 258 14.89 7.83 -12.98
CA ILE A 258 14.36 8.84 -12.04
C ILE A 258 14.33 8.29 -10.60
N VAL A 259 13.85 7.06 -10.42
CA VAL A 259 13.77 6.39 -9.11
C VAL A 259 15.15 6.24 -8.48
N PHE A 260 16.09 5.62 -9.20
CA PHE A 260 17.41 5.36 -8.63
C PHE A 260 18.21 6.64 -8.44
N TYR A 261 18.02 7.63 -9.31
CA TYR A 261 18.62 8.94 -9.13
C TYR A 261 18.14 9.62 -7.84
N ILE A 262 16.82 9.68 -7.60
CA ILE A 262 16.26 10.25 -6.37
C ILE A 262 16.64 9.41 -5.15
N PHE A 263 16.75 8.09 -5.29
CA PHE A 263 17.22 7.21 -4.23
C PHE A 263 18.64 7.52 -3.79
N ILE A 264 19.56 7.74 -4.72
CA ILE A 264 20.94 8.13 -4.39
C ILE A 264 20.97 9.50 -3.75
N TRP A 265 20.24 10.46 -4.32
CA TRP A 265 20.14 11.80 -3.74
C TRP A 265 19.61 11.78 -2.31
N LYS A 266 18.75 10.80 -1.96
CA LYS A 266 18.30 10.57 -0.59
C LYS A 266 19.38 9.98 0.32
N ILE A 267 20.22 9.07 -0.19
CA ILE A 267 21.29 8.46 0.61
C ILE A 267 22.35 9.49 0.99
N GLU A 268 22.72 10.36 0.03
CA GLU A 268 23.69 11.42 0.27
C GLU A 268 23.21 12.72 -0.39
N PRO A 269 22.48 13.58 0.35
CA PRO A 269 21.97 14.82 -0.18
C PRO A 269 23.12 15.81 -0.39
N HIS A 270 23.59 15.92 -1.62
CA HIS A 270 24.56 16.94 -2.02
C HIS A 270 23.84 18.23 -2.45
N LEU A 271 24.39 19.37 -2.02
CA LEU A 271 23.98 20.71 -2.48
C LEU A 271 24.18 20.87 -4.00
N GLU A 272 25.19 20.19 -4.54
CA GLU A 272 25.59 20.29 -5.93
C GLU A 272 25.19 19.01 -6.67
N PHE A 273 24.02 19.05 -7.32
CA PHE A 273 23.46 17.92 -8.08
C PHE A 273 24.43 17.30 -9.09
N PHE A 274 25.35 18.09 -9.63
CA PHE A 274 26.37 17.62 -10.59
C PHE A 274 27.39 16.65 -9.98
N TYR A 275 27.64 16.69 -8.67
CA TYR A 275 28.64 15.81 -8.04
C TYR A 275 28.20 14.35 -7.92
N VAL A 276 26.89 14.08 -7.92
CA VAL A 276 26.38 12.70 -7.92
C VAL A 276 26.89 11.93 -9.13
N PHE A 277 26.99 12.58 -10.29
CA PHE A 277 27.49 11.98 -11.53
C PHE A 277 29.02 11.91 -11.61
N ASN A 278 29.74 12.61 -10.73
CA ASN A 278 31.19 12.49 -10.62
C ASN A 278 31.60 11.34 -9.67
N ASN A 279 30.64 10.77 -8.93
CA ASN A 279 30.88 9.65 -8.04
C ASN A 279 30.59 8.31 -8.74
N LEU A 280 31.65 7.56 -9.07
CA LEU A 280 31.56 6.28 -9.77
C LEU A 280 30.65 5.28 -9.04
N LYS A 281 30.71 5.22 -7.70
CA LYS A 281 29.88 4.32 -6.89
C LYS A 281 28.39 4.60 -7.12
N TYR A 282 28.00 5.87 -7.21
CA TYR A 282 26.61 6.26 -7.42
C TYR A 282 26.11 6.01 -8.83
N ASN A 283 26.94 6.30 -9.83
CA ASN A 283 26.63 5.93 -11.21
C ASN A 283 26.42 4.42 -11.35
N LEU A 284 27.23 3.59 -10.68
CA LEU A 284 27.07 2.14 -10.68
C LEU A 284 25.76 1.70 -10.01
N ILE A 285 25.37 2.30 -8.88
CA ILE A 285 24.09 1.99 -8.23
C ILE A 285 22.90 2.38 -9.13
N ILE A 286 22.93 3.55 -9.76
CA ILE A 286 21.88 3.97 -10.72
C ILE A 286 21.82 2.99 -11.89
N LEU A 287 22.98 2.68 -12.50
CA LEU A 287 23.04 1.79 -13.65
C LEU A 287 22.54 0.39 -13.32
N PHE A 288 23.03 -0.20 -12.23
CA PHE A 288 22.62 -1.54 -11.79
C PHE A 288 21.14 -1.58 -11.43
N GLY A 289 20.64 -0.53 -10.79
CA GLY A 289 19.23 -0.35 -10.50
C GLY A 289 18.36 -0.31 -11.76
N ILE A 290 18.77 0.46 -12.76
CA ILE A 290 18.09 0.52 -14.07
C ILE A 290 18.06 -0.86 -14.72
N LEU A 291 19.22 -1.54 -14.79
CA LEU A 291 19.33 -2.87 -15.38
C LEU A 291 18.44 -3.89 -14.66
N PHE A 292 18.47 -3.90 -13.33
CA PHE A 292 17.63 -4.77 -12.51
C PHE A 292 16.14 -4.51 -12.76
N SER A 293 15.69 -3.26 -12.68
CA SER A 293 14.30 -2.89 -12.90
C SER A 293 13.80 -3.22 -14.32
N VAL A 294 14.64 -2.97 -15.34
CA VAL A 294 14.33 -3.34 -16.72
C VAL A 294 14.23 -4.87 -16.84
N GLY A 295 15.17 -5.62 -16.24
CA GLY A 295 15.15 -7.07 -16.20
C GLY A 295 13.87 -7.63 -15.57
N VAL A 296 13.48 -7.10 -14.40
CA VAL A 296 12.22 -7.45 -13.73
C VAL A 296 11.01 -7.11 -14.60
N GLY A 297 10.97 -5.94 -15.22
CA GLY A 297 9.89 -5.54 -16.12
C GLY A 297 9.77 -6.48 -17.33
N GLN A 298 10.89 -6.90 -17.93
CA GLN A 298 10.89 -7.89 -19.01
C GLN A 298 10.45 -9.28 -18.53
N LEU A 299 10.90 -9.71 -17.34
CA LEU A 299 10.46 -10.97 -16.74
C LEU A 299 8.94 -10.98 -16.54
N VAL A 300 8.38 -9.93 -15.95
CA VAL A 300 6.93 -9.77 -15.75
C VAL A 300 6.20 -9.79 -17.10
N TYR A 301 6.73 -9.09 -18.11
CA TYR A 301 6.19 -9.14 -19.45
C TYR A 301 6.16 -10.56 -20.00
N TYR A 302 7.25 -11.32 -19.89
CA TYR A 302 7.30 -12.71 -20.35
C TYR A 302 6.34 -13.63 -19.59
N VAL A 303 6.31 -13.54 -18.26
CA VAL A 303 5.37 -14.29 -17.41
C VAL A 303 3.93 -14.05 -17.86
N PHE A 304 3.57 -12.79 -18.13
CA PHE A 304 2.23 -12.45 -18.56
C PHE A 304 1.95 -12.89 -20.01
N SER A 305 2.91 -12.69 -20.92
CA SER A 305 2.80 -13.03 -22.34
C SER A 305 2.57 -14.51 -22.57
N TYR A 306 3.29 -15.36 -21.84
CA TYR A 306 3.17 -16.80 -21.93
C TYR A 306 2.07 -17.38 -21.03
N LYS A 307 1.21 -16.53 -20.43
CA LYS A 307 0.16 -16.93 -19.46
C LYS A 307 0.71 -17.78 -18.30
N LEU A 308 2.00 -17.63 -17.98
CA LEU A 308 2.68 -18.33 -16.89
C LEU A 308 2.32 -17.75 -15.52
N LEU A 309 1.41 -16.77 -15.44
CA LEU A 309 1.07 -16.10 -14.19
C LEU A 309 0.69 -17.10 -13.08
N LYS A 310 -0.07 -18.14 -13.40
CA LYS A 310 -0.40 -19.22 -12.45
C LYS A 310 0.87 -19.96 -12.01
N VAL A 311 1.75 -20.32 -12.95
CA VAL A 311 3.02 -21.02 -12.67
C VAL A 311 3.94 -20.14 -11.82
N SER A 312 4.12 -18.88 -12.17
CA SER A 312 5.00 -17.95 -11.45
C SER A 312 4.51 -17.65 -10.05
N VAL A 313 3.19 -17.47 -9.84
CA VAL A 313 2.63 -17.33 -8.50
C VAL A 313 2.90 -18.58 -7.69
N ILE A 314 2.64 -19.78 -8.24
CA ILE A 314 2.96 -21.05 -7.58
C ILE A 314 4.46 -21.16 -7.29
N SER A 315 5.35 -20.84 -8.23
CA SER A 315 6.80 -20.86 -8.04
C SER A 315 7.28 -19.92 -6.94
N ILE A 316 6.69 -18.71 -6.83
CA ILE A 316 7.00 -17.78 -5.74
C ILE A 316 6.55 -18.36 -4.41
N PHE A 317 5.34 -18.91 -4.32
CA PHE A 317 4.86 -19.57 -3.10
C PHE A 317 5.71 -20.78 -2.72
N VAL A 318 6.12 -21.60 -3.69
CA VAL A 318 7.03 -22.73 -3.49
C VAL A 318 8.39 -22.25 -3.01
N LEU A 319 8.96 -21.21 -3.62
CA LEU A 319 10.23 -20.63 -3.18
C LEU A 319 10.15 -20.07 -1.76
N LEU A 320 9.08 -19.33 -1.44
CA LEU A 320 8.84 -18.82 -0.10
C LEU A 320 8.69 -19.96 0.92
N PHE A 321 7.95 -21.00 0.56
CA PHE A 321 7.81 -22.20 1.38
C PHE A 321 9.16 -22.89 1.60
N LEU A 322 9.98 -23.06 0.55
CA LEU A 322 11.32 -23.63 0.66
C LEU A 322 12.24 -22.77 1.54
N VAL A 323 12.17 -21.44 1.44
CA VAL A 323 12.93 -20.53 2.32
C VAL A 323 12.51 -20.70 3.77
N VAL A 324 11.20 -20.78 4.05
CA VAL A 324 10.68 -21.05 5.40
C VAL A 324 11.16 -22.41 5.90
N VAL A 325 11.07 -23.47 5.09
CA VAL A 325 11.57 -24.82 5.44
C VAL A 325 13.07 -24.82 5.71
N LEU A 326 13.87 -24.14 4.88
CA LEU A 326 15.31 -24.00 5.09
C LEU A 326 15.62 -23.27 6.41
N GLN A 327 14.89 -22.20 6.72
CA GLN A 327 15.02 -21.50 8.00
C GLN A 327 14.59 -22.35 9.20
N PHE A 328 13.68 -23.31 9.00
CA PHE A 328 13.28 -24.29 10.00
C PHE A 328 14.37 -25.34 10.28
N ILE A 329 15.10 -25.76 9.25
CA ILE A 329 16.09 -26.85 9.32
C ILE A 329 17.47 -26.32 9.76
N VAL A 330 17.88 -25.15 9.30
CA VAL A 330 19.22 -24.60 9.55
C VAL A 330 19.18 -23.71 10.80
N PRO A 331 19.77 -24.15 11.94
CA PRO A 331 19.84 -23.31 13.13
C PRO A 331 20.70 -22.06 12.86
N MET A 332 20.14 -20.87 13.09
CA MET A 332 20.90 -19.62 13.07
C MET A 332 21.48 -19.37 14.46
N ASN A 333 22.80 -19.13 14.51
CA ASN A 333 23.44 -18.64 15.72
C ASN A 333 23.25 -17.12 15.80
N ILE A 334 22.34 -16.69 16.68
CA ILE A 334 21.92 -15.28 16.81
C ILE A 334 23.00 -14.43 17.49
N ASP A 335 23.80 -15.04 18.37
CA ASP A 335 24.74 -14.34 19.25
C ASP A 335 25.86 -13.61 18.50
N ASN A 336 26.10 -13.99 17.24
CA ASN A 336 27.15 -13.40 16.40
C ASN A 336 26.71 -12.14 15.64
N TYR A 337 25.43 -11.76 15.69
CA TYR A 337 24.93 -10.62 14.93
C TYR A 337 25.03 -9.31 15.71
N GLN A 338 25.78 -8.33 15.17
CA GLN A 338 25.72 -6.95 15.68
C GLN A 338 24.31 -6.38 15.55
N LEU A 339 23.83 -5.68 16.58
CA LEU A 339 22.54 -5.00 16.60
C LEU A 339 22.45 -3.95 15.48
N SER A 340 21.72 -4.30 14.43
CA SER A 340 21.35 -3.44 13.31
C SER A 340 19.87 -3.67 13.02
N ASN A 341 19.22 -2.74 12.31
CA ASN A 341 17.82 -2.93 11.90
C ASN A 341 17.62 -4.18 11.03
N TYR A 342 18.64 -4.60 10.29
CA TYR A 342 18.58 -5.80 9.45
C TYR A 342 18.63 -7.07 10.30
N THR A 343 19.58 -7.13 11.23
CA THR A 343 19.73 -8.26 12.14
C THR A 343 18.55 -8.37 13.10
N ALA A 344 18.02 -7.26 13.61
CA ALA A 344 16.77 -7.24 14.37
C ALA A 344 15.60 -7.86 13.59
N ARG A 345 15.47 -7.56 12.28
CA ARG A 345 14.43 -8.18 11.44
C ARG A 345 14.65 -9.67 11.21
N ILE A 346 15.90 -10.10 11.04
CA ILE A 346 16.23 -11.53 10.92
C ILE A 346 15.90 -12.26 12.22
N ILE A 347 16.32 -11.71 13.35
CA ILE A 347 16.05 -12.25 14.69
C ILE A 347 14.53 -12.36 14.88
N ASN A 348 13.79 -11.29 14.60
CA ASN A 348 12.32 -11.29 14.69
C ASN A 348 11.67 -12.35 13.80
N ASN A 349 12.14 -12.52 12.57
CA ASN A 349 11.61 -13.59 11.70
C ASN A 349 11.95 -14.98 12.26
N TYR A 350 13.15 -15.17 12.78
CA TYR A 350 13.59 -16.43 13.35
C TYR A 350 12.86 -16.77 14.65
N THR A 351 12.64 -15.81 15.54
CA THR A 351 11.84 -16.01 16.76
C THR A 351 10.39 -16.35 16.42
N SER A 352 9.79 -15.68 15.44
CA SER A 352 8.47 -16.07 14.93
C SER A 352 8.43 -17.52 14.41
N LEU A 353 9.47 -17.98 13.72
CA LEU A 353 9.57 -19.37 13.27
C LEU A 353 9.74 -20.35 14.43
N GLN A 354 10.49 -20.00 15.47
CA GLN A 354 10.60 -20.82 16.68
C GLN A 354 9.26 -20.95 17.41
N ILE A 355 8.46 -19.88 17.49
CA ILE A 355 7.11 -19.93 18.06
C ILE A 355 6.22 -20.88 17.24
N ILE A 356 6.24 -20.76 15.92
CA ILE A 356 5.51 -21.69 15.02
C ILE A 356 6.02 -23.12 15.22
N LYS A 357 7.33 -23.33 15.43
CA LYS A 357 7.90 -24.67 15.70
C LYS A 357 7.35 -25.27 16.98
N ASN A 358 7.27 -24.49 18.05
CA ASN A 358 6.83 -24.96 19.36
C ASN A 358 5.32 -25.21 19.40
N ASN A 359 4.54 -24.47 18.59
CA ASN A 359 3.09 -24.59 18.50
C ASN A 359 2.63 -24.92 17.08
N PHE A 360 3.21 -25.91 16.40
CA PHE A 360 2.97 -26.14 14.95
C PHE A 360 1.49 -26.24 14.53
N ILE A 361 0.64 -26.82 15.37
CA ILE A 361 -0.80 -26.99 15.08
C ILE A 361 -1.57 -25.67 15.24
N LEU A 362 -1.23 -24.87 16.25
CA LEU A 362 -1.96 -23.64 16.59
C LEU A 362 -1.28 -22.39 15.99
N GLY A 363 0.01 -22.43 15.70
CA GLY A 363 0.81 -21.31 15.22
C GLY A 363 1.08 -20.27 16.30
N VAL A 364 1.22 -19.02 15.87
CA VAL A 364 1.41 -17.85 16.74
C VAL A 364 0.04 -17.25 17.06
N GLY A 365 -0.27 -17.03 18.34
CA GLY A 365 -1.46 -16.31 18.76
C GLY A 365 -1.41 -14.84 18.33
N ILE A 366 -2.55 -14.24 17.99
CA ILE A 366 -2.61 -12.83 17.58
C ILE A 366 -2.05 -11.86 18.65
N GLY A 367 -2.14 -12.23 19.93
CA GLY A 367 -1.65 -11.42 21.04
C GLY A 367 -0.17 -11.63 21.37
N ASP A 368 0.47 -12.63 20.78
CA ASP A 368 1.84 -13.00 21.14
C ASP A 368 2.80 -11.92 20.63
N VAL A 369 3.34 -11.14 21.57
CA VAL A 369 4.25 -10.03 21.26
C VAL A 369 5.64 -10.59 21.02
N GLN A 370 6.18 -10.30 19.85
CA GLN A 370 7.46 -10.79 19.34
C GLN A 370 8.65 -10.54 20.30
N ASP A 371 8.55 -9.52 21.15
CA ASP A 371 9.62 -9.05 22.05
C ASP A 371 9.55 -9.67 23.47
N ASN A 372 8.46 -10.34 23.85
CA ASN A 372 8.30 -10.97 25.18
C ASN A 372 8.63 -12.47 25.20
N ILE A 373 9.09 -13.03 24.08
CA ILE A 373 9.24 -14.49 23.88
C ILE A 373 10.72 -14.88 23.66
N VAL A 374 11.64 -14.05 24.15
CA VAL A 374 13.08 -14.38 24.25
C VAL A 374 13.58 -14.08 25.65
#